data_AF-A0A2V9A5X4-F1
#
_entry.id   AF-A0A2V9A5X4-F1
#
_cell.length_a   1.000
_cell.length_b   1.000
_cell.length_c   1.000
_cell.angle_alpha   90.00
_cell.angle_beta   90.00
_cell.angle_gamma   90.00
#
_symmetry.space_group_name_H-M   'P 1'
#
loop_
_entity.id
_entity.type
_entity.pdbx_description
1 polymer ?
#
loop_
_entity_poly.entity_id
_entity_poly.type
_entity_poly.pdbx_seq_one_letter_code
_entity_poly.pdbx_strand_id
1 'polypeptide(L)'
;MLEELDRDIREHIAREMQDNIERGMPPEEARYAAIRKFGNVTRVKEETREVWSCLWLEQLLQDIQFGLRMLRKSPGFAAVAMLTLALGIGANTAIFSLIDAVMLRSLPVENPSQLVLLKWSARNPPNFHGYMTSGDCPMNVMPGAANRYGCSFSEPLFREIAQANVFSATAAIANSGRLNLSGNGPATVINGQLVSGDFFRTMGLKPAVGRLLDPADDTPSAAPVAVLNYGYWQSAFGGSRDVVGRTIELNSVPFTIIGVAEQR
;
A
#
# COMPACT_ATOMS: atom_id res chain seq x y z
N MET A 1 -20.22 18.09 33.35
CA MET A 1 -19.64 17.54 34.61
C MET A 1 -18.39 18.29 35.05
N LEU A 2 -17.19 18.12 34.46
CA LEU A 2 -15.98 18.85 34.96
C LEU A 2 -16.07 20.38 34.77
N GLU A 3 -16.61 20.83 33.63
CA GLU A 3 -16.89 22.26 33.40
C GLU A 3 -17.98 22.81 34.32
N GLU A 4 -18.86 21.93 34.82
CA GLU A 4 -19.97 22.27 35.71
C GLU A 4 -19.47 22.49 37.13
N LEU A 5 -18.58 21.61 37.61
CA LEU A 5 -17.85 21.78 38.87
C LEU A 5 -17.03 23.09 38.87
N ASP A 6 -16.37 23.41 37.75
CA ASP A 6 -15.61 24.64 37.59
C ASP A 6 -16.47 25.91 37.60
N ARG A 7 -17.72 25.80 37.15
CA ARG A 7 -18.70 26.88 37.24
C ARG A 7 -19.18 27.05 38.68
N ASP A 8 -19.56 25.96 39.34
CA ASP A 8 -20.11 25.99 40.70
C ASP A 8 -19.08 26.53 41.72
N ILE A 9 -17.80 26.16 41.57
CA ILE A 9 -16.71 26.70 42.40
C ILE A 9 -16.57 28.21 42.20
N ARG A 10 -16.60 28.70 40.95
CA ARG A 10 -16.50 30.12 40.64
C ARG A 10 -17.68 30.91 41.19
N GLU A 11 -18.90 30.38 41.07
CA GLU A 11 -20.11 31.00 41.59
C GLU A 11 -20.12 31.05 43.12
N HIS A 12 -19.58 30.03 43.79
CA HIS A 12 -19.46 30.02 45.24
C HIS A 12 -18.47 31.09 45.73
N ILE A 13 -17.29 31.17 45.11
CA ILE A 13 -16.28 32.20 45.44
C ILE A 13 -16.81 33.61 45.15
N ALA A 14 -17.55 33.80 44.05
CA ALA A 14 -18.14 35.09 43.69
C ALA A 14 -19.21 35.54 44.71
N ARG A 15 -20.07 34.63 45.18
CA ARG A 15 -21.04 34.93 46.25
C ARG A 15 -20.35 35.33 47.55
N GLU A 16 -19.35 34.56 47.99
CA GLU A 16 -18.61 34.88 49.21
C GLU A 16 -17.84 36.21 49.13
N MET A 17 -17.34 36.56 47.95
CA MET A 17 -16.74 37.87 47.72
C MET A 17 -17.77 39.00 47.87
N GLN A 18 -18.95 38.83 47.28
CA GLN A 18 -20.04 39.82 47.35
C GLN A 18 -20.52 40.05 48.79
N ASP A 19 -20.74 38.98 49.55
CA ASP A 19 -21.17 39.06 50.94
C ASP A 19 -20.15 39.79 51.84
N ASN A 20 -18.85 39.62 51.56
CA ASN A 20 -17.80 40.32 52.31
C ASN A 20 -17.71 41.81 51.94
N ILE A 21 -17.98 42.17 50.69
CA ILE A 21 -18.09 43.57 50.25
C ILE A 21 -19.28 44.24 50.94
N GLU A 22 -20.43 43.56 51.01
CA GLU A 22 -21.64 44.06 51.68
C GLU A 22 -21.45 44.24 53.19
N ARG A 23 -20.54 43.48 53.81
CA ARG A 23 -20.11 43.64 55.20
C ARG A 23 -19.08 44.75 55.42
N GLY A 24 -18.78 45.55 54.39
CA GLY A 24 -17.92 46.73 54.47
C GLY A 24 -16.44 46.45 54.21
N MET A 25 -16.07 45.27 53.70
CA MET A 25 -14.69 44.92 53.40
C MET A 25 -14.29 45.49 52.02
N PRO A 26 -13.08 46.06 51.84
CA PRO A 26 -12.62 46.55 50.55
C PRO A 26 -12.58 45.42 49.49
N PRO A 27 -12.85 45.70 48.20
CA PRO A 27 -13.02 44.66 47.17
C PRO A 27 -11.83 43.71 47.00
N GLU A 28 -10.61 44.25 47.06
CA GLU A 28 -9.37 43.46 47.00
C GLU A 28 -9.27 42.52 48.21
N GLU A 29 -9.54 43.03 49.41
CA GLU A 29 -9.44 42.29 50.66
C GLU A 29 -10.54 41.20 50.77
N ALA A 30 -11.75 41.51 50.30
CA ALA A 30 -12.87 40.59 50.20
C ALA A 30 -12.57 39.41 49.26
N ARG A 31 -11.88 39.65 48.14
CA ARG A 31 -11.45 38.59 47.21
C ARG A 31 -10.43 37.65 47.86
N TYR A 32 -9.41 38.20 48.53
CA TYR A 32 -8.43 37.38 49.25
C TYR A 32 -9.04 36.64 50.44
N ALA A 33 -10.05 37.21 51.11
CA ALA A 33 -10.78 36.53 52.17
C ALA A 33 -11.63 35.36 51.64
N ALA A 34 -12.35 35.56 50.53
CA ALA A 34 -13.18 34.51 49.90
C ALA A 34 -12.33 33.32 49.41
N ILE A 35 -11.19 33.57 48.75
CA ILE A 35 -10.28 32.51 48.28
C ILE A 35 -9.68 31.75 49.47
N ARG A 36 -9.27 32.45 50.54
CA ARG A 36 -8.75 31.81 51.76
C ARG A 36 -9.80 30.97 52.48
N LYS A 37 -11.05 31.43 52.50
CA LYS A 37 -12.18 30.72 53.11
C LYS A 37 -12.56 29.46 52.34
N PHE A 38 -12.54 29.51 51.00
CA PHE A 38 -12.81 28.34 50.15
C PHE A 38 -11.68 27.28 50.24
N GLY A 39 -10.45 27.73 50.46
CA GLY A 39 -9.30 26.84 50.63
C GLY A 39 -8.72 26.35 49.30
N ASN A 40 -8.10 25.17 49.31
CA ASN A 40 -7.39 24.64 48.15
C ASN A 40 -8.36 24.09 47.09
N VAL A 41 -8.72 24.96 46.13
CA VAL A 41 -9.58 24.63 44.99
C VAL A 41 -9.10 23.40 44.22
N THR A 42 -7.78 23.27 44.03
CA THR A 42 -7.18 22.14 43.29
C THR A 42 -7.45 20.82 44.00
N ARG A 43 -7.38 20.81 45.34
CA ARG A 43 -7.63 19.60 46.14
C ARG A 43 -9.08 19.13 46.03
N VAL A 44 -10.03 20.06 46.10
CA VAL A 44 -11.47 19.75 45.96
C VAL A 44 -11.78 19.21 44.55
N LYS A 45 -11.13 19.76 43.52
CA LYS A 45 -11.26 19.25 42.15
C LYS A 45 -10.70 17.83 42.00
N GLU A 46 -9.52 17.55 42.56
CA GLU A 46 -8.91 16.21 42.49
C GLU A 46 -9.73 15.17 43.28
N GLU A 47 -10.16 15.49 44.51
CA GLU A 47 -11.01 14.59 45.31
C GLU A 47 -12.35 14.28 44.60
N THR A 48 -12.97 15.28 43.99
CA THR A 48 -14.22 15.09 43.22
C THR A 48 -13.97 14.26 41.96
N ARG A 49 -12.84 14.48 41.28
CA ARG A 49 -12.46 13.75 40.07
C ARG A 49 -12.20 12.27 40.35
N GLU A 50 -11.53 11.92 41.45
CA GLU A 50 -11.29 10.53 41.83
C GLU A 50 -12.60 9.77 42.10
N VAL A 51 -13.50 10.39 42.89
CA VAL A 51 -14.81 9.81 43.21
C VAL A 51 -15.65 9.63 41.94
N TRP A 52 -15.69 10.63 41.05
CA TRP A 52 -16.42 10.53 39.79
C TRP A 52 -15.82 9.52 38.82
N SER A 53 -14.49 9.38 38.77
CA SER A 53 -13.84 8.41 37.88
C SER A 53 -14.15 6.97 38.30
N CYS A 54 -14.19 6.69 39.61
CA CYS A 54 -14.58 5.39 40.15
C CYS A 54 -16.05 5.08 39.88
N LEU A 55 -16.94 6.04 40.15
CA LEU A 55 -18.38 5.91 39.90
C LEU A 55 -18.70 5.69 38.42
N TRP A 56 -18.00 6.39 37.52
CA TRP A 56 -18.20 6.22 36.07
C TRP A 56 -17.77 4.83 35.59
N LEU A 57 -16.65 4.30 36.10
CA LEU A 57 -16.20 2.94 35.78
C LEU A 57 -17.18 1.88 36.31
N GLU A 58 -17.69 2.06 37.53
CA GLU A 58 -18.70 1.17 38.12
C GLU A 58 -20.01 1.20 37.33
N GLN A 59 -20.47 2.39 36.91
CA GLN A 59 -21.63 2.56 36.04
C GLN A 59 -21.43 1.89 34.68
N LEU A 60 -20.27 2.09 34.06
CA LEU A 60 -19.95 1.46 32.77
C LEU A 60 -19.94 -0.07 32.87
N LEU A 61 -19.37 -0.61 33.95
CA LEU A 61 -19.37 -2.05 34.23
C LEU A 61 -20.77 -2.59 34.46
N GLN A 62 -21.60 -1.87 35.24
CA GLN A 62 -23.00 -2.23 35.43
C GLN A 62 -23.75 -2.22 34.09
N ASP A 63 -23.61 -1.18 33.29
CA ASP A 63 -24.26 -1.06 31.98
C ASP A 63 -23.82 -2.16 31.01
N ILE A 64 -22.53 -2.52 30.98
CA ILE A 64 -22.02 -3.66 30.20
C ILE A 64 -22.65 -4.97 30.69
N GLN A 65 -22.70 -5.21 32.00
CA GLN A 65 -23.31 -6.41 32.58
C GLN A 65 -24.81 -6.49 32.26
N PHE A 66 -25.53 -5.39 32.40
CA PHE A 66 -26.95 -5.29 32.05
C PHE A 66 -27.16 -5.53 30.55
N GLY A 67 -26.34 -4.92 29.69
CA GLY A 67 -26.34 -5.13 28.25
C GLY A 67 -26.12 -6.59 27.88
N LEU A 68 -25.12 -7.25 28.48
CA LEU A 68 -24.85 -8.67 28.26
C LEU A 68 -26.02 -9.56 28.73
N ARG A 69 -26.62 -9.21 29.87
CA ARG A 69 -27.78 -9.94 30.39
C ARG A 69 -29.00 -9.78 29.50
N MET A 70 -29.18 -8.60 28.92
CA MET A 70 -30.23 -8.31 27.95
C MET A 70 -30.03 -9.07 26.63
N LEU A 71 -28.80 -9.10 26.09
CA LEU A 71 -28.44 -9.90 24.92
C LEU A 71 -28.69 -11.40 25.14
N ARG A 72 -28.39 -11.93 26.33
CA ARG A 72 -28.70 -13.32 26.70
C ARG A 72 -30.20 -13.61 26.82
N LYS A 73 -31.02 -12.60 27.15
CA LYS A 73 -32.47 -12.75 27.33
C LYS A 73 -33.22 -12.75 26.00
N SER A 74 -32.67 -12.14 24.95
CA SER A 74 -33.24 -12.09 23.60
C SER A 74 -32.25 -12.63 22.53
N PRO A 75 -31.89 -13.93 22.59
CA PRO A 75 -30.81 -14.50 21.78
C PRO A 75 -31.04 -14.41 20.27
N GLY A 76 -32.29 -14.46 19.81
CA GLY A 76 -32.62 -14.38 18.38
C GLY A 76 -32.31 -13.00 17.76
N PHE A 77 -32.69 -11.92 18.44
CA PHE A 77 -32.39 -10.56 17.99
C PHE A 77 -30.88 -10.28 18.03
N ALA A 78 -30.22 -10.67 19.13
CA ALA A 78 -28.78 -10.53 19.28
C ALA A 78 -28.01 -11.29 18.19
N ALA A 79 -28.42 -12.52 17.86
CA ALA A 79 -27.80 -13.31 16.81
C ALA A 79 -27.90 -12.66 15.44
N VAL A 80 -29.08 -12.15 15.05
CA VAL A 80 -29.25 -11.43 13.78
C VAL A 80 -28.35 -10.21 13.76
N ALA A 81 -28.39 -9.35 14.79
CA ALA A 81 -27.55 -8.15 14.84
C ALA A 81 -26.05 -8.44 14.76
N MET A 82 -25.57 -9.47 15.49
CA MET A 82 -24.17 -9.90 15.43
C MET A 82 -23.78 -10.41 14.05
N LEU A 83 -24.65 -11.20 13.38
CA LEU A 83 -24.39 -11.69 12.03
C LEU A 83 -24.35 -10.56 11.01
N THR A 84 -25.25 -9.58 11.07
CA THR A 84 -25.24 -8.44 10.15
C THR A 84 -23.97 -7.60 10.33
N LEU A 85 -23.57 -7.35 11.58
CA LEU A 85 -22.35 -6.61 11.90
C LEU A 85 -21.09 -7.38 11.46
N ALA A 86 -21.03 -8.68 11.75
CA ALA A 86 -19.92 -9.54 11.36
C ALA A 86 -19.78 -9.61 9.83
N LEU A 87 -20.90 -9.70 9.10
CA LEU A 87 -20.88 -9.69 7.64
C LEU A 87 -20.41 -8.34 7.09
N GLY A 88 -20.87 -7.23 7.65
CA GLY A 88 -20.47 -5.89 7.22
C GLY A 88 -18.97 -5.62 7.45
N ILE A 89 -18.46 -5.99 8.63
CA ILE A 89 -17.03 -5.86 8.95
C ILE A 89 -16.22 -6.85 8.08
N GLY A 90 -16.61 -8.12 8.07
CA GLY A 90 -15.87 -9.20 7.40
C GLY A 90 -15.81 -9.04 5.89
N ALA A 91 -16.90 -8.62 5.23
CA ALA A 91 -16.91 -8.39 3.79
C ALA A 91 -15.98 -7.24 3.41
N ASN A 92 -16.02 -6.13 4.15
CA ASN A 92 -15.13 -4.99 3.90
C ASN A 92 -13.66 -5.37 4.14
N THR A 93 -13.36 -6.05 5.25
CA THR A 93 -11.99 -6.53 5.53
C THR A 93 -11.51 -7.49 4.44
N ALA A 94 -12.33 -8.44 3.99
CA ALA A 94 -11.96 -9.39 2.94
C ALA A 94 -11.66 -8.72 1.60
N ILE A 95 -12.48 -7.74 1.20
CA ILE A 95 -12.26 -6.95 -0.02
C ILE A 95 -10.94 -6.18 0.09
N PHE A 96 -10.71 -5.48 1.20
CA PHE A 96 -9.47 -4.74 1.39
C PHE A 96 -8.25 -5.65 1.47
N SER A 97 -8.32 -6.81 2.10
CA SER A 97 -7.23 -7.79 2.12
C SER A 97 -6.94 -8.36 0.74
N LEU A 98 -7.95 -8.61 -0.09
CA LEU A 98 -7.77 -9.05 -1.47
C LEU A 98 -7.13 -7.93 -2.32
N ILE A 99 -7.61 -6.70 -2.19
CA ILE A 99 -7.02 -5.54 -2.87
C ILE A 99 -5.58 -5.36 -2.44
N ASP A 100 -5.27 -5.47 -1.14
CA ASP A 100 -3.90 -5.34 -0.65
C ASP A 100 -2.99 -6.44 -1.21
N ALA A 101 -3.46 -7.69 -1.20
CA ALA A 101 -2.71 -8.84 -1.71
C ALA A 101 -2.47 -8.79 -3.23
N VAL A 102 -3.42 -8.26 -4.01
CA VAL A 102 -3.37 -8.27 -5.48
C VAL A 102 -2.82 -6.96 -6.05
N MET A 103 -3.12 -5.83 -5.41
CA MET A 103 -2.92 -4.48 -5.96
C MET A 103 -1.83 -3.69 -5.21
N LEU A 104 -1.54 -4.01 -3.95
CA LEU A 104 -0.57 -3.28 -3.10
C LEU A 104 0.66 -4.09 -2.71
N ARG A 105 0.82 -5.34 -3.17
CA ARG A 105 2.14 -5.98 -3.13
C ARG A 105 3.08 -5.14 -3.99
N SER A 106 3.88 -4.33 -3.31
CA SER A 106 5.09 -3.70 -3.84
C SER A 106 5.79 -4.70 -4.74
N LEU A 107 6.05 -4.31 -6.01
CA LEU A 107 6.83 -5.10 -6.96
C LEU A 107 7.95 -5.79 -6.18
N PRO A 108 8.03 -7.14 -6.19
CA PRO A 108 8.92 -7.88 -5.30
C PRO A 108 10.36 -7.73 -5.77
N VAL A 109 10.90 -6.54 -5.59
CA VAL A 109 12.22 -6.07 -5.95
C VAL A 109 12.89 -5.58 -4.69
N GLU A 110 14.22 -5.58 -4.64
CA GLU A 110 14.96 -5.28 -3.41
C GLU A 110 14.63 -3.88 -2.84
N ASN A 111 14.36 -2.88 -3.71
CA ASN A 111 14.06 -1.51 -3.30
C ASN A 111 12.90 -0.88 -4.13
N PRO A 112 11.63 -1.17 -3.80
CA PRO A 112 10.48 -0.65 -4.57
C PRO A 112 10.39 0.88 -4.57
N SER A 113 10.83 1.54 -3.50
CA SER A 113 10.78 3.00 -3.34
C SER A 113 11.77 3.77 -4.23
N GLN A 114 12.74 3.08 -4.82
CA GLN A 114 13.75 3.67 -5.71
C GLN A 114 13.45 3.44 -7.20
N LEU A 115 12.45 2.60 -7.51
CA LEU A 115 12.04 2.35 -8.88
C LEU A 115 11.14 3.49 -9.37
N VAL A 116 11.56 4.11 -10.47
CA VAL A 116 10.79 5.16 -11.15
C VAL A 116 10.55 4.74 -12.59
N LEU A 117 9.30 4.84 -13.03
CA LEU A 117 8.97 4.68 -14.44
C LEU A 117 9.18 6.02 -15.15
N LEU A 118 10.08 6.04 -16.13
CA LEU A 118 10.30 7.23 -16.94
C LEU A 118 9.10 7.50 -17.84
N LYS A 119 8.66 8.76 -17.83
CA LYS A 119 7.56 9.27 -18.66
C LYS A 119 8.05 10.53 -19.36
N TRP A 120 7.75 10.65 -20.64
CA TRP A 120 7.97 11.87 -21.38
C TRP A 120 6.66 12.63 -21.57
N SER A 121 6.78 13.95 -21.69
CA SER A 121 5.69 14.85 -22.05
C SER A 121 6.14 15.72 -23.21
N ALA A 122 5.28 15.89 -24.21
CA ALA A 122 5.54 16.71 -25.38
C ALA A 122 4.56 17.88 -25.43
N ARG A 123 5.07 19.07 -25.75
CA ARG A 123 4.24 20.28 -25.91
C ARG A 123 3.21 20.12 -27.01
N ASN A 124 3.63 19.54 -28.13
CA ASN A 124 2.78 19.15 -29.24
C ASN A 124 2.73 17.63 -29.32
N PRO A 125 1.55 17.04 -29.57
CA PRO A 125 1.43 15.59 -29.62
C PRO A 125 2.25 15.03 -30.79
N PRO A 126 3.25 14.19 -30.51
CA PRO A 126 4.04 13.53 -31.55
C PRO A 126 3.19 12.49 -32.28
N ASN A 127 3.44 12.34 -33.58
CA ASN A 127 2.81 11.30 -34.38
C ASN A 127 3.54 9.97 -34.13
N PHE A 128 3.04 9.16 -33.20
CA PHE A 128 3.61 7.86 -32.87
C PHE A 128 3.02 6.76 -33.75
N HIS A 129 3.89 6.07 -34.49
CA HIS A 129 3.58 4.80 -35.16
C HIS A 129 4.09 3.66 -34.27
N GLY A 130 3.39 3.40 -33.15
CA GLY A 130 3.75 2.35 -32.19
C GLY A 130 2.52 1.49 -31.88
N TYR A 131 2.68 0.16 -31.95
CA TYR A 131 1.56 -0.79 -31.80
C TYR A 131 1.44 -1.41 -30.41
N MET A 132 2.42 -1.21 -29.51
CA MET A 132 2.41 -1.86 -28.19
C MET A 132 3.05 -0.95 -27.13
N THR A 133 2.26 -0.54 -26.14
CA THR A 133 2.72 0.07 -24.88
C THR A 133 2.69 -0.98 -23.78
N SER A 134 3.62 -0.91 -22.83
CA SER A 134 3.81 -1.94 -21.79
C SER A 134 3.81 -1.27 -20.42
N GLY A 135 3.20 -1.90 -19.42
CA GLY A 135 3.39 -1.68 -17.97
C GLY A 135 3.26 -0.24 -17.46
N ASP A 136 2.24 0.05 -16.66
CA ASP A 136 2.04 1.31 -15.92
C ASP A 136 2.02 2.63 -16.72
N CYS A 137 2.07 2.55 -18.05
CA CYS A 137 1.74 3.68 -18.89
C CYS A 137 0.22 3.87 -18.89
N PRO A 138 -0.31 5.04 -18.47
CA PRO A 138 -1.74 5.24 -18.37
C PRO A 138 -2.41 4.90 -19.71
N MET A 139 -3.42 4.03 -19.67
CA MET A 139 -4.14 3.45 -20.82
C MET A 139 -4.80 4.46 -21.78
N ASN A 140 -4.57 5.76 -21.58
CA ASN A 140 -5.01 6.83 -22.47
C ASN A 140 -4.07 7.00 -23.69
N VAL A 141 -3.04 6.17 -23.84
CA VAL A 141 -2.20 6.09 -25.05
C VAL A 141 -2.90 5.18 -26.07
N MET A 142 -3.99 5.65 -26.69
CA MET A 142 -4.57 4.95 -27.83
C MET A 142 -3.64 5.05 -29.06
N PRO A 143 -3.44 3.97 -29.83
CA PRO A 143 -2.73 4.04 -31.10
C PRO A 143 -3.38 5.08 -32.03
N GLY A 144 -2.61 6.02 -32.56
CA GLY A 144 -3.12 7.10 -33.42
C GLY A 144 -3.76 8.28 -32.68
N ALA A 145 -3.89 8.24 -31.35
CA ALA A 145 -4.23 9.41 -30.58
C ALA A 145 -2.98 10.28 -30.40
N ALA A 146 -3.16 11.58 -30.66
CA ALA A 146 -2.19 12.63 -30.40
C ALA A 146 -1.98 12.77 -28.87
N ASN A 147 -1.28 11.82 -28.26
CA ASN A 147 -1.10 11.79 -26.81
C ASN A 147 0.12 12.64 -26.43
N ARG A 148 -0.08 13.58 -25.51
CA ARG A 148 0.99 14.47 -25.04
C ARG A 148 1.94 13.80 -24.05
N TYR A 149 1.62 12.59 -23.60
CA TYR A 149 2.39 11.85 -22.61
C TYR A 149 2.62 10.41 -23.09
N GLY A 150 3.77 9.85 -22.74
CA GLY A 150 4.08 8.45 -23.03
C GLY A 150 5.19 7.90 -22.15
N CYS A 151 5.37 6.59 -22.21
CA CYS A 151 6.37 5.86 -21.41
C CYS A 151 7.22 4.94 -22.29
N SER A 152 7.08 5.07 -23.61
CA SER A 152 7.87 4.36 -24.61
C SER A 152 8.96 5.28 -25.12
N PHE A 153 10.20 4.77 -25.12
CA PHE A 153 11.38 5.46 -25.62
C PHE A 153 11.93 4.68 -26.80
N SER A 154 12.53 5.39 -27.77
CA SER A 154 13.30 4.71 -28.81
C SER A 154 14.55 4.09 -28.20
N GLU A 155 15.04 3.00 -28.79
CA GLU A 155 16.22 2.30 -28.31
C GLU A 155 17.46 3.22 -28.20
N PRO A 156 17.74 4.13 -29.17
CA PRO A 156 18.85 5.07 -29.03
C PRO A 156 18.69 6.02 -27.85
N LEU A 157 17.48 6.53 -27.62
CA LEU A 157 17.20 7.42 -26.49
C LEU A 157 17.33 6.71 -25.14
N PHE A 158 16.90 5.45 -25.07
CA PHE A 158 17.13 4.63 -23.88
C PHE A 158 18.64 4.46 -23.60
N ARG A 159 19.46 4.21 -24.64
CA ARG A 159 20.92 4.11 -24.46
C ARG A 159 21.54 5.42 -23.99
N GLU A 160 21.09 6.56 -24.49
CA GLU A 160 21.55 7.87 -24.00
C GLU A 160 21.21 8.08 -22.52
N ILE A 161 19.99 7.73 -22.11
CA ILE A 161 19.55 7.82 -20.70
C ILE A 161 20.38 6.88 -19.81
N ALA A 162 20.62 5.65 -20.26
CA ALA A 162 21.42 4.66 -19.53
C ALA A 162 22.88 5.14 -19.33
N GLN A 163 23.44 5.86 -20.30
CA GLN A 163 24.79 6.41 -20.24
C GLN A 163 24.91 7.72 -19.46
N ALA A 164 23.80 8.41 -19.20
CA ALA A 164 23.79 9.70 -18.50
C ALA A 164 24.20 9.60 -17.01
N ASN A 165 24.34 8.38 -16.45
CA ASN A 165 24.73 8.11 -15.06
C ASN A 165 23.90 8.86 -14.01
N VAL A 166 22.66 9.20 -14.33
CA VAL A 166 21.70 9.83 -13.40
C VAL A 166 21.09 8.81 -12.44
N PHE A 167 20.94 7.57 -12.90
CA PHE A 167 20.36 6.46 -12.15
C PHE A 167 21.43 5.44 -11.80
N SER A 168 21.25 4.75 -10.65
CA SER A 168 22.14 3.66 -10.25
C SER A 168 22.08 2.46 -11.21
N ALA A 169 20.91 2.23 -11.80
CA ALA A 169 20.70 1.24 -12.85
C ALA A 169 19.48 1.64 -13.70
N THR A 170 19.46 1.21 -14.96
CA THR A 170 18.36 1.45 -15.90
C THR A 170 18.01 0.16 -16.61
N ALA A 171 16.72 -0.10 -16.78
CA ALA A 171 16.22 -1.25 -17.51
C ALA A 171 15.09 -0.84 -18.46
N ALA A 172 14.99 -1.54 -19.59
CA ALA A 172 13.87 -1.43 -20.51
C ALA A 172 13.00 -2.68 -20.41
N ILE A 173 11.69 -2.49 -20.58
CA ILE A 173 10.70 -3.55 -20.70
C ILE A 173 9.79 -3.28 -21.88
N ALA A 174 9.42 -4.34 -22.59
CA ALA A 174 8.41 -4.32 -23.63
C ALA A 174 7.54 -5.58 -23.56
N ASN A 175 6.23 -5.42 -23.72
CA ASN A 175 5.29 -6.53 -23.78
C ASN A 175 5.42 -7.18 -25.15
N SER A 176 5.70 -8.48 -25.19
CA SER A 176 5.78 -9.23 -26.44
C SER A 176 4.40 -9.53 -27.04
N GLY A 177 3.32 -9.23 -26.31
CA GLY A 177 1.98 -9.71 -26.61
C GLY A 177 1.85 -11.22 -26.41
N ARG A 178 0.80 -11.78 -27.02
CA ARG A 178 0.58 -13.23 -27.03
C ARG A 178 1.56 -13.89 -27.99
N LEU A 179 2.33 -14.86 -27.49
CA LEU A 179 3.28 -15.63 -28.26
C LEU A 179 2.80 -17.08 -28.38
N ASN A 180 2.96 -17.66 -29.56
CA ASN A 180 2.79 -19.10 -29.77
C ASN A 180 4.08 -19.80 -29.32
N LEU A 181 3.96 -20.68 -28.35
CA LEU A 181 5.04 -21.49 -27.82
C LEU A 181 4.93 -22.92 -28.33
N SER A 182 6.01 -23.43 -28.93
CA SER A 182 6.22 -24.84 -29.30
C SER A 182 7.58 -25.34 -28.81
N GLY A 183 7.83 -26.65 -28.93
CA GLY A 183 9.11 -27.27 -28.56
C GLY A 183 9.17 -27.81 -27.13
N ASN A 184 8.10 -27.70 -26.34
CA ASN A 184 7.99 -28.33 -25.00
C ASN A 184 6.72 -29.18 -24.82
N GLY A 185 6.08 -29.59 -25.91
CA GLY A 185 4.81 -30.31 -25.90
C GLY A 185 3.85 -29.78 -26.97
N PRO A 186 2.53 -29.95 -26.77
CA PRO A 186 1.53 -29.30 -27.60
C PRO A 186 1.73 -27.78 -27.65
N ALA A 187 1.44 -27.17 -28.79
CA ALA A 187 1.55 -25.72 -28.93
C ALA A 187 0.60 -25.01 -27.96
N THR A 188 1.12 -24.03 -27.23
CA THR A 188 0.37 -23.23 -26.26
C THR A 188 0.55 -21.75 -26.52
N VAL A 189 -0.34 -20.92 -25.99
CA VAL A 189 -0.23 -19.46 -26.05
C VAL A 189 0.24 -18.96 -24.70
N ILE A 190 1.34 -18.22 -24.69
CA ILE A 190 1.91 -17.61 -23.48
C ILE A 190 2.01 -16.10 -23.64
N ASN A 191 2.12 -15.38 -22.53
CA ASN A 191 2.54 -13.99 -22.53
C ASN A 191 4.03 -13.93 -22.20
N GLY A 192 4.77 -13.13 -22.95
CA GLY A 192 6.19 -12.88 -22.70
C GLY A 192 6.45 -11.41 -22.36
N GLN A 193 7.64 -11.15 -21.84
CA GLN A 193 8.20 -9.82 -21.72
C GLN A 193 9.57 -9.81 -22.38
N LEU A 194 9.80 -8.84 -23.25
CA LEU A 194 11.12 -8.48 -23.72
C LEU A 194 11.72 -7.52 -22.71
N VAL A 195 12.95 -7.75 -22.32
CA VAL A 195 13.63 -6.94 -21.32
C VAL A 195 15.05 -6.66 -21.77
N SER A 196 15.60 -5.52 -21.37
CA SER A 196 17.01 -5.23 -21.61
C SER A 196 17.91 -6.19 -20.84
N GLY A 197 19.16 -6.35 -21.28
CA GLY A 197 20.15 -7.21 -20.62
C GLY A 197 20.36 -6.88 -19.13
N ASP A 198 20.20 -5.60 -18.75
CA ASP A 198 20.35 -5.13 -17.37
C ASP A 198 19.12 -5.27 -16.48
N PHE A 199 18.02 -5.80 -17.00
CA PHE A 199 16.74 -5.84 -16.30
C PHE A 199 16.80 -6.60 -14.98
N PHE A 200 17.29 -7.83 -14.99
CA PHE A 200 17.31 -8.66 -13.79
C PHE A 200 18.25 -8.09 -12.71
N ARG A 201 19.38 -7.51 -13.13
CA ARG A 201 20.32 -6.81 -12.25
C ARG A 201 19.68 -5.57 -11.62
N THR A 202 18.98 -4.77 -12.42
CA THR A 202 18.27 -3.57 -11.96
C THR A 202 17.17 -3.91 -10.95
N MET A 203 16.49 -5.03 -11.14
CA MET A 203 15.40 -5.50 -10.27
C MET A 203 15.90 -6.27 -9.03
N GLY A 204 17.21 -6.54 -8.92
CA GLY A 204 17.79 -7.34 -7.84
C GLY A 204 17.28 -8.78 -7.83
N LEU A 205 17.04 -9.35 -9.02
CA LEU A 205 16.55 -10.72 -9.19
C LEU A 205 17.71 -11.70 -9.35
N LYS A 206 17.58 -12.87 -8.71
CA LYS A 206 18.54 -13.97 -8.79
C LYS A 206 17.98 -15.14 -9.59
N PRO A 207 18.85 -15.93 -10.26
CA PRO A 207 18.39 -17.15 -10.91
C PRO A 207 18.08 -18.23 -9.88
N ALA A 208 16.96 -18.94 -10.06
CA ALA A 208 16.72 -20.21 -9.39
C ALA A 208 17.57 -21.34 -10.00
N VAL A 209 17.74 -21.31 -11.33
CA VAL A 209 18.51 -22.29 -12.11
C VAL A 209 19.18 -21.57 -13.29
N GLY A 210 20.41 -21.93 -13.63
CA GLY A 210 21.13 -21.37 -14.77
C GLY A 210 21.59 -19.93 -14.53
N ARG A 211 21.47 -19.09 -15.57
CA ARG A 211 21.80 -17.66 -15.52
C ARG A 211 20.64 -16.81 -16.01
N LEU A 212 20.64 -15.54 -15.63
CA LEU A 212 19.70 -14.54 -16.15
C LEU A 212 20.32 -13.82 -17.36
N LEU A 213 19.51 -12.98 -18.01
CA LEU A 213 20.01 -12.11 -19.08
C LEU A 213 21.05 -11.14 -18.53
N ASP A 214 22.05 -10.86 -19.35
CA ASP A 214 23.07 -9.84 -19.12
C ASP A 214 23.22 -8.93 -20.36
N PRO A 215 24.00 -7.84 -20.29
CA PRO A 215 24.18 -6.93 -21.42
C PRO A 215 24.73 -7.56 -22.71
N ALA A 216 25.39 -8.72 -22.66
CA ALA A 216 25.89 -9.39 -23.86
C ALA A 216 24.78 -10.09 -24.65
N ASP A 217 23.70 -10.50 -23.96
CA ASP A 217 22.51 -11.09 -24.58
C ASP A 217 21.61 -10.03 -25.27
N ASP A 218 21.81 -8.74 -24.97
CA ASP A 218 21.03 -7.62 -25.50
C ASP A 218 21.82 -6.83 -26.56
N THR A 219 22.35 -7.58 -27.53
CA THR A 219 23.07 -7.03 -28.69
C THR A 219 22.41 -7.49 -29.99
N PRO A 220 22.49 -6.70 -31.09
CA PRO A 220 21.87 -7.09 -32.37
C PRO A 220 22.36 -8.43 -32.94
N SER A 221 23.55 -8.89 -32.52
CA SER A 221 24.16 -10.15 -32.94
C SER A 221 23.97 -11.30 -31.94
N ALA A 222 23.35 -11.05 -30.78
CA ALA A 222 23.15 -12.06 -29.76
C ALA A 222 22.19 -13.16 -30.25
N ALA A 223 22.45 -14.39 -29.83
CA ALA A 223 21.52 -15.48 -30.05
C ALA A 223 20.25 -15.25 -29.21
N PRO A 224 19.04 -15.57 -29.72
CA PRO A 224 17.81 -15.44 -28.95
C PRO A 224 17.81 -16.38 -27.74
N VAL A 225 17.67 -15.80 -26.56
CA VAL A 225 17.69 -16.51 -25.28
C VAL A 225 16.46 -16.16 -24.44
N ALA A 226 16.00 -17.12 -23.63
CA ALA A 226 14.82 -16.97 -22.80
C ALA A 226 15.13 -17.33 -21.34
N VAL A 227 14.53 -16.58 -20.43
CA VAL A 227 14.48 -16.89 -18.99
C VAL A 227 13.04 -17.24 -18.65
N LEU A 228 12.85 -18.39 -17.98
CA LEU A 228 11.50 -18.81 -17.58
C LEU A 228 11.09 -18.16 -16.27
N ASN A 229 9.80 -17.81 -16.18
CA ASN A 229 9.16 -17.54 -14.90
C ASN A 229 9.11 -18.82 -14.06
N TYR A 230 9.35 -18.70 -12.74
CA TYR A 230 9.38 -19.84 -11.83
C TYR A 230 8.11 -20.70 -11.86
N GLY A 231 6.93 -20.07 -11.86
CA GLY A 231 5.66 -20.80 -11.88
C GLY A 231 5.44 -21.56 -13.20
N TYR A 232 5.89 -20.97 -14.33
CA TYR A 232 5.82 -21.63 -15.63
C TYR A 232 6.80 -22.82 -15.70
N TRP A 233 8.01 -22.66 -15.16
CA TRP A 233 8.98 -23.74 -15.07
C TRP A 233 8.45 -24.93 -14.25
N GLN A 234 7.77 -24.66 -13.13
CA GLN A 234 7.14 -25.70 -12.31
C GLN A 234 6.01 -26.43 -13.06
N SER A 235 5.11 -25.70 -13.71
CA SER A 235 3.94 -26.30 -14.36
C SER A 235 4.23 -26.98 -15.70
N ALA A 236 5.08 -26.39 -16.54
CA ALA A 236 5.36 -26.89 -17.89
C ALA A 236 6.55 -27.85 -17.96
N PHE A 237 7.54 -27.70 -17.07
CA PHE A 237 8.76 -28.51 -17.06
C PHE A 237 8.93 -29.34 -15.79
N GLY A 238 7.91 -29.36 -14.92
CA GLY A 238 7.91 -30.15 -13.68
C GLY A 238 9.01 -29.75 -12.69
N GLY A 239 9.55 -28.53 -12.79
CA GLY A 239 10.67 -28.09 -11.96
C GLY A 239 12.01 -28.76 -12.31
N SER A 240 12.16 -29.29 -13.52
CA SER A 240 13.40 -29.97 -13.92
C SER A 240 14.54 -29.01 -14.23
N ARG A 241 15.74 -29.28 -13.70
CA ARG A 241 16.94 -28.45 -13.91
C ARG A 241 17.57 -28.60 -15.29
N ASP A 242 17.24 -29.67 -16.00
CA ASP A 242 17.69 -29.94 -17.37
C ASP A 242 16.97 -29.08 -18.43
N VAL A 243 16.16 -28.11 -17.98
CA VAL A 243 15.52 -27.12 -18.84
C VAL A 243 16.53 -26.14 -19.45
N VAL A 244 17.65 -25.88 -18.76
CA VAL A 244 18.70 -24.99 -19.23
C VAL A 244 19.42 -25.63 -20.42
N GLY A 245 19.57 -24.88 -21.51
CA GLY A 245 20.12 -25.32 -22.78
C GLY A 245 19.09 -25.93 -23.73
N ARG A 246 17.84 -26.15 -23.29
CA ARG A 246 16.77 -26.58 -24.20
C ARG A 246 16.32 -25.44 -25.11
N THR A 247 15.95 -25.79 -26.33
CA THR A 247 15.38 -24.85 -27.28
C THR A 247 13.86 -24.91 -27.23
N ILE A 248 13.23 -23.76 -27.14
CA ILE A 248 11.80 -23.55 -27.35
C ILE A 248 11.59 -22.66 -28.55
N GLU A 249 10.42 -22.73 -29.16
CA GLU A 249 10.07 -21.88 -30.29
C GLU A 249 9.01 -20.88 -29.88
N LEU A 250 9.28 -19.60 -30.10
CA LEU A 250 8.34 -18.50 -29.88
C LEU A 250 8.00 -17.89 -31.23
N ASN A 251 6.75 -18.01 -31.68
CA ASN A 251 6.32 -17.61 -33.02
C ASN A 251 7.22 -18.16 -34.14
N SER A 252 7.57 -19.45 -34.03
CA SER A 252 8.48 -20.16 -34.96
C SER A 252 9.94 -19.67 -34.97
N VAL A 253 10.34 -18.86 -34.00
CA VAL A 253 11.73 -18.45 -33.79
C VAL A 253 12.33 -19.25 -32.65
N PRO A 254 13.50 -19.91 -32.82
CA PRO A 254 14.12 -20.70 -31.76
C PRO A 254 14.78 -19.79 -30.71
N PHE A 255 14.48 -20.06 -29.44
CA PHE A 255 15.08 -19.44 -28.26
C PHE A 255 15.70 -20.51 -27.38
N THR A 256 16.93 -20.26 -26.92
CA THR A 256 17.59 -21.15 -25.94
C THR A 256 17.23 -20.73 -24.53
N ILE A 257 16.76 -21.66 -23.70
CA ILE A 257 16.49 -21.39 -22.29
C ILE A 257 17.82 -21.31 -21.55
N ILE A 258 18.15 -20.15 -20.98
CA ILE A 258 19.41 -19.93 -20.25
C ILE A 258 19.25 -20.01 -18.74
N GLY A 259 18.02 -19.91 -18.23
CA GLY A 259 17.75 -20.00 -16.80
C GLY A 259 16.29 -19.81 -16.42
N VAL A 260 16.07 -19.84 -15.11
CA VAL A 260 14.77 -19.66 -14.46
C VAL A 260 14.93 -18.56 -13.41
N ALA A 261 14.05 -17.56 -13.43
CA ALA A 261 14.02 -16.52 -12.41
C ALA A 261 13.60 -17.09 -11.04
N GLU A 262 14.04 -16.47 -9.95
CA GLU A 262 13.65 -16.88 -8.60
C GLU A 262 12.13 -16.80 -8.35
N GLN A 263 11.67 -17.55 -7.35
CA GLN A 263 10.29 -17.53 -6.89
C GLN A 263 10.05 -16.28 -6.05
N ARG A 264 9.29 -15.32 -6.56
CA ARG A 264 8.78 -14.16 -5.81
C ARG A 264 7.30 -13.94 -6.05
#